data_AF-A0AAW0PVI7-F1
#
_entry.id   AF-A0AAW0PVI7-F1
#
_cell.length_a   1.000
_cell.length_b   1.000
_cell.length_c   1.000
_cell.angle_alpha   90.00
_cell.angle_beta   90.00
_cell.angle_gamma   90.00
#
_symmetry.space_group_name_H-M   'P 1'
#
loop_
_entity.id
_entity.type
_entity.pdbx_description
1 polymer ?
#
loop_
_entity_poly.entity_id
_entity_poly.type
_entity_poly.pdbx_seq_one_letter_code
_entity_poly.pdbx_strand_id
1 'polypeptide(L)'
;MKTKEHTTQSTVYTIIHKWKEHGTTANLPRPGRTLKLTVQTRRELVRDAAKRPMVTLEELQRSTAQYYYYYYYYYYYYYYYYYYYYYYYLYYYYYYYYYY
;
A
#
# COMPACT_ATOMS: atom_id res chain seq x y z
N MET A 1 -22.69 42.95 45.77
CA MET A 1 -22.48 43.33 44.36
C MET A 1 -23.03 42.19 43.50
N LYS A 2 -24.29 42.29 43.02
CA LYS A 2 -24.86 41.27 42.11
C LYS A 2 -24.45 41.63 40.69
N THR A 3 -23.54 40.87 40.11
CA THR A 3 -23.24 40.91 38.67
C THR A 3 -24.47 40.39 37.93
N LYS A 4 -25.30 41.30 37.40
CA LYS A 4 -26.34 40.92 36.44
C LYS A 4 -25.59 40.47 35.18
N GLU A 5 -25.59 39.17 34.93
CA GLU A 5 -25.12 38.61 33.67
C GLU A 5 -25.86 39.32 32.53
N HIS A 6 -25.12 39.94 31.61
CA HIS A 6 -25.65 40.57 30.39
C HIS A 6 -26.06 39.48 29.38
N THR A 7 -26.98 38.61 29.78
CA THR A 7 -27.54 37.56 28.93
C THR A 7 -28.93 37.96 28.48
N THR A 8 -29.14 38.00 27.17
CA THR A 8 -30.45 38.25 26.58
C THR A 8 -31.40 37.09 26.89
N GLN A 9 -32.69 37.39 27.14
CA GLN A 9 -33.70 36.37 27.41
C GLN A 9 -33.80 35.31 26.27
N SER A 10 -33.52 35.73 25.03
CA SER A 10 -33.46 34.84 23.86
C SER A 10 -32.35 33.79 23.97
N THR A 11 -31.20 34.13 24.52
CA THR A 11 -30.08 33.20 24.72
C THR A 11 -30.42 32.18 25.81
N VAL A 12 -31.06 32.61 26.89
CA VAL A 12 -31.54 31.71 27.94
C VAL A 12 -32.58 30.73 27.38
N TYR A 13 -33.53 31.22 26.59
CA TYR A 13 -34.56 30.39 25.95
C TYR A 13 -33.93 29.32 25.04
N THR A 14 -32.97 29.70 24.20
CA THR A 14 -32.29 28.75 23.29
C THR A 14 -31.46 27.70 24.02
N ILE A 15 -30.82 28.06 25.14
CA ILE A 15 -30.11 27.10 26.00
C ILE A 15 -31.08 26.09 26.62
N ILE A 16 -32.21 26.55 27.16
CA ILE A 16 -33.24 25.68 27.75
C ILE A 16 -33.84 24.74 26.70
N HIS A 17 -34.16 25.27 25.51
CA HIS A 17 -34.69 24.47 24.40
C HIS A 17 -33.70 23.38 23.98
N LYS A 18 -32.44 23.75 23.76
CA LYS A 18 -31.36 22.81 23.40
C LYS A 18 -31.17 21.73 24.47
N TRP A 19 -31.23 22.10 25.75
CA TRP A 19 -31.09 21.14 26.83
C TRP A 19 -32.27 20.15 26.88
N LYS A 20 -33.51 20.61 26.62
CA LYS A 20 -34.67 19.73 26.52
C LYS A 20 -34.57 18.73 25.36
N GLU A 21 -33.99 19.14 24.23
CA GLU A 21 -33.87 18.29 23.04
C GLU A 21 -32.68 17.31 23.11
N HIS A 22 -31.53 17.78 23.60
CA HIS A 22 -30.26 17.05 23.50
C HIS A 22 -29.64 16.68 24.85
N GLY A 23 -30.28 17.04 25.97
CA GLY A 23 -29.78 16.77 27.34
C GLY A 23 -28.46 17.48 27.68
N THR A 24 -28.00 18.42 26.84
CA THR A 24 -26.67 19.03 26.94
C THR A 24 -26.74 20.54 26.74
N THR A 25 -25.97 21.28 27.53
CA THR A 25 -25.77 22.74 27.39
C THR A 25 -24.51 23.08 26.61
N ALA A 26 -23.68 22.08 26.27
CA ALA A 26 -22.48 22.24 25.46
C ALA A 26 -22.82 22.73 24.04
N ASN A 27 -21.86 23.41 23.41
CA ASN A 27 -22.01 23.81 22.01
C ASN A 27 -22.02 22.57 21.12
N LEU A 28 -23.17 22.28 20.52
CA LEU A 28 -23.31 21.21 19.54
C LEU A 28 -22.45 21.52 18.31
N PRO A 29 -21.89 20.51 17.65
CA PRO A 29 -21.24 20.71 16.37
C PRO A 29 -22.24 21.35 15.41
N ARG A 30 -21.81 22.42 14.75
CA ARG A 30 -22.65 23.14 13.78
C ARG A 30 -23.13 22.11 12.73
N PRO A 31 -24.45 21.96 12.48
CA PRO A 31 -24.91 21.12 11.41
C PRO A 31 -24.30 21.61 10.09
N GLY A 32 -23.54 20.75 9.44
CA GLY A 32 -22.71 21.10 8.28
C GLY A 32 -22.24 19.85 7.54
N ARG A 33 -21.95 20.06 6.25
CA ARG A 33 -21.51 19.14 5.18
C ARG A 33 -21.69 17.63 5.43
N THR A 34 -22.63 17.04 4.68
CA THR A 34 -22.80 15.59 4.52
C THR A 34 -21.49 14.89 4.15
N LEU A 35 -21.30 13.68 4.70
CA LEU A 35 -20.14 12.83 4.42
C LEU A 35 -19.99 12.64 2.89
N LYS A 36 -18.85 13.04 2.31
CA LYS A 36 -18.62 13.02 0.85
C LYS A 36 -18.78 11.63 0.20
N LEU A 37 -18.75 10.57 1.00
CA LEU A 37 -18.82 9.19 0.55
C LEU A 37 -20.00 8.51 1.25
N THR A 38 -20.94 8.02 0.45
CA THR A 38 -22.03 7.21 0.97
C THR A 38 -21.47 5.86 1.46
N VAL A 39 -22.21 5.18 2.35
CA VAL A 39 -21.85 3.84 2.82
C VAL A 39 -21.72 2.85 1.65
N GLN A 40 -22.52 3.04 0.61
CA GLN A 40 -22.47 2.23 -0.61
C GLN A 40 -21.16 2.47 -1.38
N THR A 41 -20.83 3.72 -1.67
CA THR A 41 -19.58 4.10 -2.35
C THR A 41 -18.35 3.60 -1.57
N ARG A 42 -18.38 3.67 -0.23
CA ARG A 42 -17.29 3.14 0.60
C ARG A 42 -17.14 1.62 0.47
N ARG A 43 -18.25 0.87 0.41
CA ARG A 43 -18.23 -0.59 0.23
C ARG A 43 -17.75 -1.00 -1.16
N GLU A 44 -18.13 -0.25 -2.18
CA GLU A 44 -17.68 -0.46 -3.56
C GLU A 44 -16.17 -0.25 -3.69
N LEU A 45 -15.62 0.83 -3.12
CA LEU A 45 -14.18 1.08 -3.11
C LEU A 45 -13.40 -0.03 -2.41
N VAL A 46 -13.91 -0.56 -1.30
CA VAL A 46 -13.28 -1.70 -0.59
C VAL A 46 -13.34 -2.97 -1.43
N ARG A 47 -14.47 -3.25 -2.09
CA ARG A 47 -14.60 -4.40 -3.00
C ARG A 47 -13.67 -4.29 -4.20
N ASP A 48 -13.55 -3.10 -4.78
CA ASP A 48 -12.68 -2.88 -5.94
C ASP A 48 -11.19 -2.96 -5.57
N ALA A 49 -10.80 -2.45 -4.39
CA ALA A 49 -9.48 -2.68 -3.83
C ALA A 49 -9.22 -4.18 -3.54
N ALA A 50 -10.24 -4.93 -3.11
CA ALA A 50 -10.13 -6.36 -2.88
C ALA A 50 -10.06 -7.19 -4.18
N LYS A 51 -10.65 -6.73 -5.29
CA LYS A 51 -10.57 -7.37 -6.62
C LYS A 51 -9.19 -7.24 -7.24
N ARG A 52 -8.51 -6.13 -6.96
CA ARG A 52 -7.13 -5.87 -7.38
C ARG A 52 -6.27 -5.77 -6.13
N PRO A 53 -6.06 -6.87 -5.38
CA PRO A 53 -5.08 -6.82 -4.33
C PRO A 53 -3.79 -6.40 -5.01
N MET A 54 -3.28 -5.22 -4.66
CA MET A 54 -1.91 -4.85 -5.00
C MET A 54 -1.10 -6.09 -4.64
N VAL A 55 -0.42 -6.67 -5.63
CA VAL A 55 0.46 -7.83 -5.47
C VAL A 55 1.17 -7.61 -4.15
N THR A 56 1.00 -8.55 -3.22
CA THR A 56 1.49 -8.34 -1.87
C THR A 56 2.99 -8.08 -1.95
N LEU A 57 3.52 -7.24 -1.07
CA LEU A 57 4.96 -6.91 -1.08
C LEU A 57 5.81 -8.19 -1.11
N GLU A 58 5.37 -9.24 -0.42
CA GLU A 58 6.00 -10.55 -0.40
C GLU A 58 5.98 -11.28 -1.76
N GLU A 59 4.86 -11.25 -2.49
CA GLU A 59 4.77 -11.83 -3.84
C GLU A 59 5.65 -11.09 -4.84
N LEU A 60 5.74 -9.76 -4.71
CA LEU A 60 6.62 -8.95 -5.55
C LEU A 60 8.10 -9.24 -5.23
N GLN A 61 8.45 -9.31 -3.94
CA GLN A 61 9.78 -9.71 -3.50
C GLN A 61 10.13 -11.14 -3.94
N ARG A 62 9.18 -12.07 -3.88
CA ARG A 62 9.38 -13.45 -4.32
C ARG A 62 9.56 -13.54 -5.84
N SER A 63 8.76 -12.84 -6.63
CA SER A 63 8.88 -12.85 -8.10
C SER A 63 10.18 -12.19 -8.57
N THR A 64 10.60 -11.09 -7.94
CA THR A 64 11.90 -10.46 -8.22
C THR A 64 13.06 -11.37 -7.80
N ALA A 65 13.00 -12.00 -6.61
CA ALA A 65 14.01 -12.97 -6.18
C ALA A 65 14.09 -14.19 -7.12
N GLN A 66 12.95 -14.72 -7.56
CA GLN A 66 12.90 -15.80 -8.55
C GLN A 66 13.53 -15.38 -9.88
N TYR A 67 13.22 -14.18 -10.37
CA TYR A 67 13.83 -13.65 -11.58
C TYR A 67 15.36 -13.58 -11.48
N TYR A 68 15.89 -13.02 -10.39
CA TYR A 68 17.34 -12.98 -10.16
C TYR A 68 17.94 -14.38 -10.04
N TYR A 69 17.29 -15.30 -9.33
CA TYR A 69 17.75 -16.68 -9.22
C TYR A 69 17.91 -17.36 -10.59
N TYR A 70 16.87 -17.28 -11.44
CA TYR A 70 16.94 -17.83 -12.79
C TYR A 70 18.00 -17.15 -13.66
N TYR A 71 18.13 -15.83 -13.54
CA TYR A 71 19.16 -15.07 -14.27
C TYR A 71 20.57 -15.54 -13.89
N TYR A 72 20.88 -15.63 -12.59
CA TYR A 72 22.18 -16.11 -12.11
C TYR A 72 22.44 -17.57 -12.49
N TYR A 73 21.43 -18.43 -12.38
CA TYR A 73 21.54 -19.83 -12.80
C TYR A 73 21.90 -19.96 -14.28
N TYR A 74 21.20 -19.21 -15.16
CA TYR A 74 21.45 -19.24 -16.59
C TYR A 74 22.84 -18.70 -16.94
N TYR A 75 23.25 -17.60 -16.31
CA TYR A 75 24.57 -17.02 -16.51
C TYR A 75 25.70 -17.99 -16.10
N TYR A 76 25.56 -18.65 -14.95
CA TYR A 76 26.51 -19.65 -14.49
C TYR A 76 26.64 -20.81 -15.47
N TYR A 77 25.51 -21.34 -15.94
CA TYR A 77 25.49 -22.47 -16.88
C TYR A 77 26.14 -22.11 -18.22
N TYR A 78 25.86 -20.91 -18.72
CA TYR A 78 26.50 -20.38 -19.93
C TYR A 78 28.02 -20.28 -19.78
N TYR A 79 28.49 -19.73 -18.66
CA TYR A 79 29.93 -19.59 -18.40
C TYR A 79 30.63 -20.94 -18.28
N TYR A 80 30.01 -21.88 -17.58
CA TYR A 80 30.51 -23.25 -17.47
C TYR A 80 30.65 -23.93 -18.83
N TYR A 81 29.63 -23.81 -19.68
CA TYR A 81 29.65 -24.39 -21.03
C TYR A 81 30.72 -23.75 -21.93
N TYR A 82 30.86 -22.43 -21.86
CA TYR A 82 31.90 -21.70 -22.58
C TYR A 82 33.30 -22.17 -22.16
N TYR A 83 33.54 -22.28 -20.85
CA TYR A 83 34.81 -22.74 -20.31
C TYR A 83 35.12 -24.17 -20.74
N TYR A 84 34.14 -25.08 -20.65
CA TYR A 84 34.27 -26.44 -21.13
C TYR A 84 34.69 -26.50 -22.61
N TYR A 85 34.01 -25.74 -23.48
CA TYR A 85 34.35 -25.67 -24.90
C TYR A 85 35.74 -25.12 -25.15
N TYR A 86 36.13 -24.08 -24.41
CA TYR A 86 37.46 -23.49 -24.50
C TYR A 86 38.55 -24.53 -24.18
N TYR A 87 38.41 -25.26 -23.07
CA TYR A 87 39.37 -26.29 -22.69
C TYR A 87 39.39 -27.47 -23.66
N TYR A 88 38.21 -27.89 -24.14
CA TYR A 88 38.11 -28.92 -25.16
C TYR A 88 38.86 -28.53 -26.44
N TYR A 89 38.67 -27.30 -26.91
CA TYR A 89 39.34 -26.79 -28.09
C TYR A 89 40.86 -26.70 -27.90
N LEU A 90 41.30 -26.22 -26.73
CA LEU A 90 42.70 -26.08 -26.40
C LEU A 90 43.40 -27.44 -26.28
N TYR A 91 42.72 -28.42 -25.69
CA TYR A 91 43.18 -29.81 -25.65
C TYR A 91 43.32 -30.40 -27.06
N TYR A 92 42.31 -30.22 -27.92
CA TYR A 92 42.35 -30.75 -29.28
C TYR A 92 43.46 -30.10 -30.11
N TYR A 93 43.64 -28.78 -29.99
CA TYR A 93 44.72 -28.04 -30.64
C TYR A 93 46.10 -28.53 -30.18
N TYR A 94 46.30 -28.69 -28.87
CA TYR A 94 47.54 -29.21 -28.31
C TYR A 94 47.82 -30.64 -28.81
N TYR A 95 46.81 -31.51 -28.77
CA TYR A 95 46.94 -32.88 -29.26
C TYR A 95 47.32 -32.93 -30.75
N TYR A 96 46.66 -32.12 -31.57
CA TYR A 96 46.97 -32.04 -33.00
C TYR A 96 48.41 -31.57 -33.24
N TYR A 97 48.87 -30.53 -32.54
CA TYR A 97 50.21 -29.96 -32.73
C TYR A 97 51.36 -30.90 -32.31
N TYR A 98 51.14 -31.78 -31.32
CA TYR A 98 52.19 -32.66 -30.80
C TYR A 98 52.19 -34.07 -31.41
N TYR A 99 51.05 -34.56 -31.92
CA TYR A 99 50.91 -35.94 -32.38
C TYR A 99 50.70 -36.09 -33.89
N TYR A 100 50.51 -34.99 -34.63
CA TYR A 100 50.42 -34.95 -36.10
C TYR A 100 51.35 -33.89 -36.67
#